data_AF-A0A7C2WE63-F1
#
_entry.id   AF-A0A7C2WE63-F1
#
_cell.length_a   1.000
_cell.length_b   1.000
_cell.length_c   1.000
_cell.angle_alpha   90.00
_cell.angle_beta   90.00
_cell.angle_gamma   90.00
#
_symmetry.space_group_name_H-M   'P 1'
#
loop_
_entity.id
_entity.type
_entity.pdbx_description
1 polymer ?
#
loop_
_entity_poly.entity_id
_entity_poly.type
_entity_poly.pdbx_seq_one_letter_code
_entity_poly.pdbx_strand_id
1 'polypeptide(L)' 'MIAGNTGGIPMKMPGNLSNYLVDSAEECAEKTVYLLENPVICKRLGQECKVIIRRNFLMPRLVIDELTLIRRLVRK' A
#
# COMPACT_ATOMS: atom_id res chain seq x y z
N MET A 1 1.53 -1.90 -8.11
CA MET A 1 1.87 -0.53 -7.70
C MET A 1 3.37 -0.46 -7.57
N ILE A 2 3.99 0.53 -8.21
CA ILE A 2 5.38 0.93 -7.99
C ILE A 2 5.30 2.24 -7.21
N ALA A 3 6.10 2.44 -6.18
CA ALA A 3 5.99 3.61 -5.32
C ALA A 3 7.34 4.04 -4.75
N GLY A 4 7.50 5.33 -4.48
CA GLY A 4 8.72 5.84 -3.87
C GLY A 4 8.94 5.31 -2.45
N ASN A 5 10.18 4.96 -2.13
CA ASN A 5 10.61 4.51 -0.81
C ASN A 5 10.76 5.69 0.16
N THR A 6 9.65 6.39 0.46
CA THR A 6 9.68 7.61 1.28
C THR A 6 8.46 7.78 2.17
N GLY A 7 8.67 8.44 3.31
CA GLY A 7 7.64 8.77 4.28
C GLY A 7 6.83 7.56 4.74
N GLY A 8 5.50 7.67 4.72
CA GLY A 8 4.59 6.60 5.12
C GLY A 8 4.28 5.57 4.03
N ILE A 9 4.89 5.65 2.84
CA ILE A 9 4.62 4.71 1.73
C ILE A 9 5.10 3.29 2.07
N PRO A 10 6.33 3.06 2.59
CA PRO A 10 6.81 1.72 2.91
C PRO A 10 5.91 0.98 3.90
N MET A 11 5.34 1.70 4.88
CA MET A 11 4.40 1.14 5.88
C MET A 11 3.13 0.56 5.24
N LYS A 12 2.76 0.99 4.03
CA LYS A 12 1.57 0.54 3.30
C LYS A 12 1.85 -0.63 2.35
N MET A 13 3.13 -0.99 2.16
CA MET A 13 3.58 -2.00 1.19
C MET A 13 4.38 -3.14 1.86
N PRO A 14 3.77 -3.93 2.77
CA PRO A 14 4.46 -5.01 3.46
C PRO A 14 4.72 -6.23 2.55
N GLY A 15 5.67 -7.07 2.96
CA GLY A 15 5.97 -8.36 2.32
C GLY A 15 6.44 -8.19 0.88
N ASN A 16 5.89 -8.97 -0.06
CA ASN A 16 6.33 -8.96 -1.45
C ASN A 16 6.12 -7.61 -2.17
N LEU A 17 5.29 -6.71 -1.63
CA LEU A 17 5.10 -5.38 -2.18
C LEU A 17 6.31 -4.47 -1.95
N SER A 18 7.13 -4.71 -0.92
CA SER A 18 8.32 -3.88 -0.66
C SER A 18 9.34 -3.96 -1.79
N ASN A 19 9.33 -5.05 -2.57
CA ASN A 19 10.16 -5.20 -3.78
C ASN A 19 9.81 -4.20 -4.89
N TYR A 20 8.69 -3.49 -4.78
CA TYR A 20 8.25 -2.47 -5.73
C TYR A 20 8.34 -1.05 -5.16
N LEU A 21 8.99 -0.89 -4.01
CA LEU A 21 9.49 0.39 -3.55
C LEU A 21 10.72 0.76 -4.38
N VAL A 22 10.84 2.04 -4.74
CA VAL A 22 11.94 2.54 -5.57
C VAL A 22 12.54 3.81 -4.98
N ASP A 23 13.84 4.00 -5.17
CA ASP A 23 14.59 5.16 -4.68
C ASP A 23 14.94 6.18 -5.80
N SER A 24 14.78 5.81 -7.07
CA SER A 24 15.05 6.69 -8.22
C SER A 24 14.01 6.59 -9.35
N ALA A 25 14.07 7.53 -10.29
CA ALA A 25 13.22 7.53 -11.48
C ALA A 25 13.59 6.40 -12.43
N GLU A 26 14.87 6.06 -12.54
CA GLU A 26 15.40 4.97 -13.36
C GLU A 26 14.86 3.62 -12.89
N GLU A 27 14.91 3.34 -11.58
CA GLU A 27 14.37 2.10 -11.01
C GLU A 27 12.85 2.02 -11.20
N CYS A 28 12.15 3.15 -11.11
CA CYS A 28 10.72 3.23 -11.40
C CYS A 28 10.42 2.85 -12.86
N ALA A 29 11.22 3.36 -13.81
CA ALA A 29 11.07 3.04 -15.23
C ALA A 29 11.32 1.55 -15.50
N GLU A 30 12.41 0.99 -14.95
CA GLU A 30 12.76 -0.42 -15.09
C GLU A 30 11.63 -1.34 -14.58
N LYS A 31 11.13 -1.10 -13.37
CA LYS A 31 10.02 -1.89 -12.81
C LYS A 31 8.73 -1.70 -13.59
N THR A 32 8.50 -0.51 -14.16
CA THR A 32 7.32 -0.24 -14.98
C THR A 32 7.35 -1.08 -16.25
N VAL A 33 8.48 -1.09 -16.96
CA VAL A 33 8.67 -1.94 -18.16
C VAL A 33 8.50 -3.41 -17.80
N TYR A 34 9.14 -3.87 -16.72
CA TYR A 34 9.01 -5.25 -16.25
C TYR A 34 7.55 -5.66 -16.01
N LEU A 35 6.74 -4.82 -15.36
CA LEU A 35 5.33 -5.12 -15.11
C LEU A 35 4.46 -5.11 -16.39
N LEU A 36 4.81 -4.29 -17.37
CA LEU A 36 4.12 -4.26 -18.67
C LEU A 36 4.42 -5.54 -19.48
N GLU A 37 5.65 -6.02 -19.44
CA GLU A 37 6.06 -7.28 -20.09
C GLU A 37 5.53 -8.52 -19.37
N ASN A 38 5.22 -8.42 -18.07
CA ASN A 38 4.78 -9.52 -17.23
C ASN A 38 3.35 -9.32 -16.67
N PRO A 39 2.30 -9.39 -17.50
CA PRO A 39 0.92 -9.06 -17.10
C PRO A 39 0.37 -9.97 -15.99
N VAL A 40 0.82 -11.22 -15.91
CA VAL A 40 0.44 -12.15 -14.82
C VAL A 40 0.92 -11.63 -13.47
N ILE A 41 2.16 -11.13 -13.41
CA ILE A 41 2.74 -10.55 -12.21
C ILE A 41 2.01 -9.25 -11.84
N CYS A 42 1.77 -8.39 -12.84
CA CYS A 42 1.01 -7.16 -12.64
C CYS A 42 -0.39 -7.41 -12.05
N LYS A 43 -1.11 -8.42 -12.59
CA LYS A 43 -2.43 -8.81 -12.08
C LYS A 43 -2.36 -9.33 -10.64
N ARG A 44 -1.39 -10.19 -10.32
CA ARG A 44 -1.19 -10.70 -8.96
C ARG A 44 -0.90 -9.57 -7.98
N LEU A 45 0.03 -8.68 -8.33
CA LEU A 45 0.39 -7.50 -7.55
C LEU A 45 -0.84 -6.62 -7.27
N GLY A 46 -1.67 -6.39 -8.29
CA GLY A 46 -2.91 -5.62 -8.14
C GLY A 46 -3.90 -6.26 -7.17
N GLN A 47 -4.05 -7.58 -7.19
CA GLN A 47 -4.91 -8.30 -6.24
C GLN A 47 -4.37 -8.22 -4.81
N GLU A 48 -3.07 -8.40 -4.62
CA GLU A 48 -2.41 -8.26 -3.31
C GLU A 48 -2.62 -6.85 -2.73
N CYS A 49 -2.38 -5.80 -3.52
CA CYS A 49 -2.66 -4.42 -3.13
C CYS A 49 -4.14 -4.21 -2.75
N LYS A 50 -5.07 -4.74 -3.56
CA LYS A 50 -6.52 -4.59 -3.31
C LYS A 50 -6.93 -5.23 -1.98
N VAL A 51 -6.37 -6.38 -1.63
CA VAL A 51 -6.62 -7.04 -0.33
C VAL A 51 -6.12 -6.19 0.83
N ILE A 52 -4.92 -5.61 0.72
CA ILE A 52 -4.34 -4.74 1.76
C ILE A 52 -5.18 -3.49 1.94
N ILE A 53 -5.58 -2.82 0.85
CA ILE A 53 -6.44 -1.64 0.90
C ILE A 53 -7.77 -1.94 1.57
N ARG A 54 -8.41 -3.06 1.17
CA ARG A 54 -9.71 -3.46 1.73
C ARG A 54 -9.64 -3.74 3.24
N ARG A 55 -8.50 -4.21 3.74
CA ARG A 55 -8.32 -4.54 5.16
C ARG A 55 -7.98 -3.31 6.02
N ASN A 56 -7.16 -2.40 5.49
CA ASN A 56 -6.49 -1.40 6.32
C ASN A 56 -6.89 0.06 6.04
N PHE A 57 -7.38 0.37 4.83
CA PHE A 57 -7.47 1.77 4.36
C PHE A 57 -8.88 2.18 3.91
N LEU A 58 -9.92 1.41 4.23
CA LEU A 58 -11.30 1.79 3.93
C LEU A 58 -11.83 2.82 4.94
N MET A 59 -12.56 3.81 4.43
CA MET A 59 -13.14 4.89 5.24
C MET A 59 -13.94 4.39 6.46
N PRO A 60 -14.85 3.39 6.34
CA PRO A 60 -15.60 2.92 7.51
C PRO A 60 -14.70 2.36 8.62
N ARG A 61 -13.61 1.65 8.25
CA ARG A 61 -12.65 1.10 9.22
C ARG A 61 -11.96 2.24 9.98
N LEU A 62 -11.48 3.25 9.25
CA LEU A 62 -10.78 4.41 9.80
C LEU A 62 -11.69 5.25 10.71
N VAL A 63 -12.94 5.47 10.32
CA VAL A 63 -13.93 6.19 11.14
C VAL A 63 -14.19 5.45 12.45
N ILE A 64 -14.31 4.12 12.41
CA ILE A 64 -14.48 3.31 13.64
C ILE A 64 -13.25 3.44 14.56
N ASP A 65 -12.04 3.48 14.02
CA ASP A 65 -10.82 3.67 14.82
C ASP A 65 -10.81 5.04 15.52
N GLU A 66 -11.17 6.11 14.81
CA GLU A 66 -11.30 7.46 15.37
C GLU A 66 -12.38 7.54 16.47
N LEU A 67 -13.59 7.02 16.20
CA LEU A 67 -14.67 7.01 17.19
C LEU A 67 -14.30 6.20 18.44
N THR A 68 -13.56 5.10 18.26
CA THR A 68 -13.07 4.28 19.38
C THR A 68 -12.05 5.05 20.22
N LEU A 69 -11.15 5.79 19.58
CA LEU A 69 -10.18 6.65 20.26
C LEU A 69 -10.90 7.74 21.07
N ILE A 70 -11.82 8.49 20.45
CA ILE A 70 -12.60 9.54 21.10
C ILE A 70 -13.36 8.97 22.30
N ARG A 71 -14.04 7.82 22.14
CA ARG A 71 -14.77 7.15 23.23
C ARG A 71 -13.86 6.79 24.40
N ARG A 72 -12.61 6.36 24.15
CA ARG A 72 -11.64 6.03 25.20
C ARG A 72 -11.15 7.27 25.94
N LEU A 73 -10.96 8.38 25.23
CA LEU A 73 -10.46 9.63 25.82
C LEU A 73 -11.54 10.37 26.62
N VAL A 74 -12.81 10.34 26.17
CA VAL A 74 -13.93 11.00 26.88
C VAL A 74 -14.38 10.23 28.13
N ARG A 75 -14.10 8.92 28.22
CA ARG A 75 -14.44 8.09 29.38
C ARG A 75 -13.36 8.08 30.47
N LYS A 76 -12.32 8.91 30.34
CA LYS A 76 -11.31 9.14 31.39
C LYS A 76 -11.73 10.26 32.32
#